data_AF-A0A2R9SSM8-F1
#
_entry.id   AF-A0A2R9SSM8-F1
#
_cell.length_a   1.000
_cell.length_b   1.000
_cell.length_c   1.000
_cell.angle_alpha   90.00
_cell.angle_beta   90.00
_cell.angle_gamma   90.00
#
_symmetry.space_group_name_H-M   'P 1'
#
loop_
_entity.id
_entity.type
_entity.pdbx_description
1 polymer ?
#
loop_
_entity_poly.entity_id
_entity_poly.type
_entity_poly.pdbx_seq_one_letter_code
_entity_poly.pdbx_strand_id
1 'polypeptide(L)'
;MFYIYSIGLLFGGLSIINLVFSYQTKHIQHLFWPTLQFQLFMLPLFLIANMCIGYGIRYGYKATDQLGYTLIFSKCLEILISLGVAYLFLKEVPTWKNWVGIGVIAVGIFLVKQK
;
A
#
# COMPACT_ATOMS: atom_id res chain seq x y z
N MET A 1 13.35 16.89 0.60
CA MET A 1 12.06 17.07 1.32
C MET A 1 10.89 16.38 0.62
N PHE A 2 10.69 16.55 -0.69
CA PHE A 2 9.60 15.88 -1.43
C PHE A 2 9.61 14.34 -1.34
N TYR A 3 10.80 13.71 -1.30
CA TYR A 3 10.93 12.26 -1.06
C TYR A 3 10.31 11.82 0.28
N ILE A 4 10.56 12.56 1.36
CA ILE A 4 10.05 12.22 2.70
C ILE A 4 8.53 12.38 2.74
N TYR A 5 8.02 13.48 2.18
CA TYR A 5 6.56 13.70 2.09
C TYR A 5 5.88 12.65 1.23
N SER A 6 6.49 12.28 0.09
CA SER A 6 6.00 11.21 -0.78
C SER A 6 5.91 9.89 -0.03
N ILE A 7 7.01 9.44 0.58
CA ILE A 7 7.06 8.17 1.30
C ILE A 7 6.08 8.17 2.48
N GLY A 8 6.03 9.23 3.28
CA GLY A 8 5.13 9.32 4.43
C GLY A 8 3.65 9.26 4.02
N LEU A 9 3.26 9.99 2.98
CA LEU A 9 1.89 10.00 2.48
C LEU A 9 1.50 8.69 1.81
N LEU A 10 2.39 8.10 1.00
CA LEU A 10 2.17 6.79 0.39
C LEU A 10 2.06 5.70 1.46
N PHE A 11 2.99 5.67 2.42
CA PHE A 11 2.96 4.69 3.50
C PHE A 11 1.68 4.81 4.32
N GLY A 12 1.29 6.02 4.72
CA GLY A 12 0.06 6.26 5.47
C GLY A 12 -1.19 5.84 4.70
N GLY A 13 -1.36 6.32 3.46
CA GLY A 13 -2.54 6.02 2.66
C GLY A 13 -2.67 4.52 2.31
N LEU A 14 -1.56 3.88 1.91
CA LEU A 14 -1.55 2.45 1.61
C LEU A 14 -1.78 1.59 2.85
N SER A 15 -1.25 2.00 4.02
CA SER A 15 -1.51 1.31 5.29
C SER A 15 -2.98 1.37 5.67
N ILE A 16 -3.62 2.53 5.54
CA ILE A 16 -5.03 2.71 5.84
C ILE A 16 -5.88 1.75 5.00
N ILE A 17 -5.65 1.71 3.68
CA ILE A 17 -6.40 0.83 2.77
C ILE A 17 -6.20 -0.65 3.13
N ASN A 18 -4.94 -1.07 3.33
CA ASN A 18 -4.63 -2.46 3.67
C ASN A 18 -5.24 -2.87 5.01
N LEU A 19 -5.21 -1.98 6.02
CA LEU A 19 -5.83 -2.23 7.32
C LEU A 19 -7.35 -2.38 7.22
N VAL A 20 -8.02 -1.53 6.45
CA VAL A 20 -9.47 -1.64 6.22
C VAL A 20 -9.83 -2.98 5.59
N PHE A 21 -9.09 -3.39 4.55
CA PHE A 21 -9.36 -4.67 3.90
C PHE A 21 -9.04 -5.87 4.79
N SER A 22 -7.92 -5.85 5.52
CA SER A 22 -7.62 -6.94 6.45
C SER A 22 -8.59 -7.01 7.62
N TYR A 23 -9.08 -5.87 8.12
CA TYR A 23 -10.14 -5.83 9.12
C TYR A 23 -11.43 -6.42 8.57
N GLN A 24 -11.83 -6.02 7.35
CA GLN A 24 -13.01 -6.58 6.69
C GLN A 24 -12.92 -8.09 6.58
N THR A 25 -11.80 -8.61 6.06
CA THR A 25 -11.59 -10.06 5.87
C THR A 25 -11.64 -10.84 7.18
N LYS A 26 -11.15 -10.26 8.28
CA LYS A 26 -11.10 -10.93 9.58
C LYS A 26 -12.40 -10.86 10.37
N HIS A 27 -13.11 -9.72 10.32
CA HIS A 27 -14.19 -9.42 11.26
C HIS A 27 -15.57 -9.32 10.62
N ILE A 28 -15.67 -9.11 9.31
CA ILE A 28 -16.95 -8.97 8.62
C ILE A 28 -17.32 -10.30 7.97
N GLN A 29 -18.54 -10.77 8.24
CA GLN A 29 -19.07 -11.99 7.65
C GLN A 29 -19.08 -11.89 6.11
N HIS A 30 -18.88 -13.00 5.40
CA HIS A 30 -18.85 -13.08 3.93
C HIS A 30 -20.24 -12.88 3.27
N LEU A 31 -21.09 -12.03 3.85
CA LEU A 31 -22.39 -11.65 3.35
C LEU A 31 -22.28 -10.27 2.68
N PHE A 32 -23.06 -10.08 1.61
CA PHE A 32 -23.04 -8.84 0.83
C PHE A 32 -23.44 -7.60 1.64
N TRP A 33 -24.56 -7.68 2.39
CA TRP A 33 -25.10 -6.53 3.12
C TRP A 33 -24.19 -5.98 4.23
N PRO A 34 -23.63 -6.81 5.12
CA PRO A 34 -22.66 -6.34 6.12
C PRO A 34 -21.41 -5.73 5.46
N THR A 35 -20.95 -6.31 4.35
CA THR A 35 -19.80 -5.80 3.60
C THR A 35 -20.09 -4.41 3.01
N LEU A 36 -21.27 -4.22 2.40
CA LEU A 36 -21.67 -2.94 1.83
C LEU A 36 -21.79 -1.86 2.91
N GLN A 37 -22.44 -2.18 4.05
CA GLN A 37 -22.55 -1.25 5.17
C GLN A 37 -21.17 -0.83 5.68
N PHE A 38 -20.28 -1.81 5.91
CA PHE A 38 -18.91 -1.54 6.32
C PHE A 38 -18.18 -0.62 5.32
N GLN A 39 -18.28 -0.90 4.02
CA GLN A 39 -17.66 -0.09 2.97
C GLN A 39 -18.20 1.34 2.94
N LEU A 40 -19.51 1.53 3.11
CA LEU A 40 -20.13 2.86 3.21
C LEU A 40 -19.62 3.63 4.44
N PHE A 41 -19.48 2.98 5.60
CA PHE A 41 -18.93 3.61 6.80
C PHE A 41 -17.44 3.95 6.66
N MET A 42 -16.69 3.18 5.87
CA MET A 42 -15.26 3.43 5.64
C MET A 42 -14.97 4.47 4.56
N LEU A 43 -15.99 5.00 3.86
CA LEU A 43 -15.82 6.02 2.81
C LEU A 43 -14.96 7.23 3.23
N PRO A 44 -15.12 7.83 4.43
CA PRO A 44 -14.27 8.93 4.86
C PRO A 44 -12.80 8.51 4.97
N LEU A 45 -12.55 7.29 5.44
CA LEU A 45 -11.20 6.74 5.58
C LEU A 45 -10.57 6.49 4.21
N PHE A 46 -11.34 5.95 3.25
CA PHE A 46 -10.91 5.79 1.87
C PHE A 46 -10.64 7.12 1.19
N LEU A 47 -11.42 8.16 1.48
CA LEU A 47 -11.17 9.50 0.96
C LEU A 47 -9.83 10.05 1.45
N ILE A 48 -9.56 9.94 2.76
CA ILE A 48 -8.27 10.35 3.35
C ILE A 48 -7.13 9.55 2.74
N ALA A 49 -7.28 8.23 2.61
CA ALA A 49 -6.24 7.39 2.03
C ALA A 49 -5.96 7.74 0.56
N ASN A 50 -7.00 7.95 -0.25
CA ASN A 50 -6.86 8.35 -1.65
C ASN A 50 -6.20 9.72 -1.79
N MET A 51 -6.55 10.67 -0.94
CA MET A 51 -5.87 11.96 -0.86
C MET A 51 -4.38 11.78 -0.56
N CYS A 52 -4.04 11.00 0.47
CA CYS A 52 -2.66 10.71 0.83
C CYS A 52 -1.89 10.06 -0.33
N ILE A 53 -2.45 9.03 -0.97
CA ILE A 53 -1.81 8.35 -2.10
C ILE A 53 -1.63 9.32 -3.28
N GLY A 54 -2.66 10.08 -3.64
CA GLY A 54 -2.60 11.03 -4.74
C GLY A 54 -1.54 12.12 -4.52
N TYR A 55 -1.51 12.73 -3.33
CA TYR A 55 -0.46 13.70 -2.99
C TYR A 55 0.91 13.04 -2.88
N GLY A 56 0.99 11.82 -2.34
CA GLY A 56 2.22 11.02 -2.27
C GLY A 56 2.84 10.80 -3.66
N ILE A 57 2.04 10.32 -4.62
CA ILE A 57 2.47 10.16 -6.02
C ILE A 57 2.88 11.51 -6.60
N ARG A 58 2.12 12.58 -6.37
CA ARG A 58 2.45 13.93 -6.88
C ARG A 58 3.79 14.44 -6.37
N TYR A 59 4.10 14.24 -5.08
CA TYR A 59 5.39 14.61 -4.51
C TYR A 59 6.51 13.67 -4.94
N GLY A 60 6.23 12.38 -5.13
CA GLY A 60 7.19 11.42 -5.69
C GLY A 60 7.59 11.79 -7.11
N TYR A 61 6.61 12.12 -7.96
CA TYR A 61 6.86 12.59 -9.31
C TYR A 61 7.70 13.88 -9.32
N LYS A 62 7.39 14.87 -8.47
CA LYS A 62 8.21 16.08 -8.32
C LYS A 62 9.63 15.82 -7.82
N ALA A 63 9.88 14.67 -7.21
CA ALA A 63 11.17 14.33 -6.65
C ALA A 63 12.04 13.53 -7.65
N THR A 64 11.41 12.77 -8.53
CA THR A 64 12.07 11.82 -9.44
C THR A 64 11.94 12.18 -10.92
N ASP A 65 11.06 13.13 -11.27
CA ASP A 65 10.64 13.50 -12.63
C ASP A 65 10.13 12.32 -13.48
N GLN A 66 9.82 11.20 -12.83
CA GLN A 66 9.44 9.93 -13.46
C GLN A 66 8.20 9.34 -12.79
N LEU A 67 7.05 9.47 -13.45
CA LEU A 67 5.79 8.98 -12.92
C LEU A 67 5.80 7.44 -12.82
N GLY A 68 6.33 6.76 -13.84
CA GLY A 68 6.42 5.29 -13.86
C GLY A 68 7.22 4.74 -12.68
N TYR A 69 8.38 5.32 -12.39
CA TYR A 69 9.19 4.95 -11.23
C TYR A 69 8.43 5.16 -9.92
N THR A 70 7.77 6.31 -9.75
CA THR A 70 6.99 6.61 -8.54
C THR A 70 5.84 5.62 -8.33
N LEU A 71 5.12 5.26 -9.40
CA LEU A 71 4.03 4.30 -9.33
C LEU A 71 4.52 2.90 -8.99
N ILE A 72 5.60 2.45 -9.62
CA ILE A 72 6.22 1.15 -9.33
C ILE A 72 6.67 1.10 -7.86
N PHE A 73 7.37 2.14 -7.40
CA PHE A 73 7.79 2.25 -6.01
C PHE A 73 6.60 2.18 -5.04
N SER A 74 5.50 2.90 -5.34
CA SER A 74 4.27 2.83 -4.54
C SER A 74 3.70 1.42 -4.46
N LYS A 75 3.72 0.65 -5.55
CA LYS A 75 3.25 -0.74 -5.54
C LYS A 75 4.15 -1.66 -4.75
N CYS A 76 5.45 -1.44 -4.81
CA CYS A 76 6.40 -2.19 -3.99
C CYS A 76 6.19 -1.92 -2.50
N LEU A 77 5.94 -0.65 -2.14
CA LEU A 77 5.61 -0.26 -0.78
C LEU A 77 4.30 -0.90 -0.31
N GLU A 78 3.28 -0.93 -1.19
CA GLU A 78 2.00 -1.59 -0.92
C GLU A 78 2.21 -3.08 -0.56
N ILE A 79 3.03 -3.81 -1.32
CA ILE A 79 3.32 -5.23 -1.05
C ILE A 79 3.96 -5.43 0.33
N LEU A 80 4.93 -4.57 0.71
CA LEU A 80 5.58 -4.65 2.02
C LEU A 80 4.58 -4.40 3.15
N ILE A 81 3.68 -3.42 2.97
CA ILE A 81 2.61 -3.13 3.92
C ILE A 81 1.65 -4.31 4.02
N SER A 82 1.20 -4.87 2.90
CA SER A 82 0.29 -6.02 2.88
C SER A 82 0.87 -7.22 3.62
N LEU A 83 2.16 -7.52 3.44
CA LEU A 83 2.84 -8.57 4.20
C LEU A 83 2.84 -8.29 5.71
N GLY A 84 3.12 -7.04 6.11
CA GLY A 84 3.08 -6.63 7.50
C GLY A 84 1.68 -6.74 8.11
N VAL A 85 0.66 -6.28 7.40
CA VAL A 85 -0.73 -6.35 7.87
C VAL A 85 -1.24 -7.80 7.90
N ALA A 86 -0.92 -8.63 6.91
CA ALA A 86 -1.25 -10.05 6.91
C ALA A 86 -0.64 -10.79 8.11
N TYR A 87 0.63 -10.49 8.43
CA TYR A 87 1.28 -11.01 9.64
C TYR A 87 0.55 -10.57 10.92
N LEU A 88 0.12 -9.31 11.00
CA LEU A 88 -0.56 -8.78 12.19
C LEU A 88 -1.99 -9.33 12.37
N PHE A 89 -2.79 -9.31 11.30
CA PHE A 89 -4.22 -9.65 11.35
C PHE A 89 -4.49 -11.14 11.19
N LEU A 90 -3.83 -11.77 10.22
CA LEU A 90 -4.09 -13.16 9.83
C LEU A 90 -3.06 -14.14 10.41
N LYS A 91 -2.01 -13.63 11.08
CA LYS A 91 -0.90 -14.43 11.62
C LYS A 91 -0.18 -15.25 10.54
N GLU A 92 -0.25 -14.78 9.29
CA GLU A 92 0.47 -15.38 8.17
C GLU A 92 1.96 -15.07 8.32
N VAL A 93 2.74 -16.10 8.68
CA VAL A 93 4.20 -15.96 8.82
C VAL A 93 4.82 -15.96 7.42
N PRO A 94 5.61 -14.91 7.06
CA PRO A 94 6.25 -14.86 5.76
C PRO A 94 7.23 -16.02 5.59
N THR A 95 7.06 -16.79 4.51
CA THR A 95 7.95 -17.91 4.18
C THR A 95 9.22 -17.42 3.47
N TRP A 96 10.23 -18.29 3.35
CA TRP A 96 11.44 -18.00 2.56
C TRP A 96 11.13 -17.56 1.12
N LYS A 97 10.03 -18.06 0.52
CA LYS A 97 9.59 -17.65 -0.82
C LYS A 97 9.18 -16.18 -0.86
N ASN A 98 8.57 -15.66 0.20
CA ASN A 98 8.19 -14.24 0.28
C ASN A 98 9.44 -13.36 0.32
N TRP A 99 10.47 -13.77 1.04
CA TRP A 99 11.75 -13.05 1.09
C TRP A 99 12.45 -13.04 -0.26
N VAL A 100 12.44 -14.15 -1.01
CA VAL A 100 12.94 -14.19 -2.40
C VAL A 100 12.12 -13.24 -3.29
N GLY A 101 10.80 -13.24 -3.16
CA GLY A 101 9.93 -12.31 -3.88
C GLY A 101 10.25 -10.83 -3.61
N ILE A 102 10.47 -10.47 -2.34
CA ILE A 102 10.93 -9.12 -1.95
C ILE A 102 12.28 -8.80 -2.60
N GLY A 103 13.21 -9.77 -2.66
CA GLY A 103 14.49 -9.61 -3.34
C GLY A 103 14.34 -9.28 -4.83
N VAL A 104 13.46 -9.99 -5.54
CA VAL A 104 13.16 -9.72 -6.96
C VAL A 104 12.57 -8.31 -7.14
N ILE A 105 11.67 -7.89 -6.25
CA ILE A 105 11.09 -6.55 -6.25
C ILE A 105 12.19 -5.48 -6.07
N ALA A 106 13.12 -5.67 -5.14
CA ALA A 106 14.22 -4.74 -4.90
C ALA A 106 15.12 -4.58 -6.14
N VAL A 107 15.43 -5.68 -6.83
CA VAL A 107 16.18 -5.65 -8.10
C VAL A 107 15.39 -4.90 -9.17
N GLY A 108 14.09 -5.15 -9.30
CA GLY A 108 13.22 -4.45 -10.23
C GLY A 108 13.21 -2.93 -10.03
N ILE A 109 13.11 -2.46 -8.78
CA ILE A 109 13.16 -1.02 -8.46
C ILE A 109 14.51 -0.41 -8.89
N PHE A 110 15.60 -1.12 -8.65
CA PHE A 110 16.93 -0.65 -9.02
C PHE A 110 17.08 -0.51 -10.54
N LEU A 111 16.62 -1.50 -11.31
CA LEU A 111 16.66 -1.46 -12.77
C LEU A 111 15.81 -0.32 -13.37
N VAL A 112 14.62 -0.07 -12.81
CA VAL A 112 13.73 0.99 -13.29
C VAL A 112 14.33 2.38 -13.06
N LYS A 113 15.08 2.59 -11.97
CA LYS A 113 15.72 3.88 -11.66
C LYS A 113 16.89 4.24 -12.60
N GLN A 114 17.43 3.27 -13.34
CA GLN A 114 18.61 3.49 -14.20
C GLN A 114 18.29 4.12 -15.56
N LYS A 115 17.02 4.19 -15.93
CA LYS A 115 16.54 5.00 -17.07
C LYS A 115 16.03 6.33 -16.57
#